data_AF-A0A257AEB8-F1
#
_entry.id   AF-A0A257AEB8-F1
#
_cell.length_a   1.000
_cell.length_b   1.000
_cell.length_c   1.000
_cell.angle_alpha   90.00
_cell.angle_beta   90.00
_cell.angle_gamma   90.00
#
_symmetry.space_group_name_H-M   'P 1'
#
loop_
_entity.id
_entity.type
_entity.pdbx_description
1 polymer ?
#
loop_
_entity_poly.entity_id
_entity_poly.type
_entity_poly.pdbx_seq_one_letter_code
_entity_poly.pdbx_strand_id
1 'polypeptide(L)'
;MVKIKIEDVLPSGERISITLEGREVNKRRIMQILDLLKIMGSPPSFKEEKLGETIWRIIVENYGDGSWFTSRELLLSLERELGINVKLNTVATYLLRFYRRGLLERDKVSGYGIKYRLKAFSTTLT
;
A
#
# COMPACT_ATOMS: atom_id res chain seq x y z
N MET A 1 -5.94 3.22 -42.55
CA MET A 1 -6.57 2.76 -41.30
C MET A 1 -5.45 2.48 -40.32
N VAL A 2 -5.50 3.06 -39.12
CA VAL A 2 -4.43 2.91 -38.13
C VAL A 2 -4.70 1.67 -37.30
N LYS A 3 -3.68 0.85 -37.12
CA LYS A 3 -3.70 -0.35 -36.28
C LYS A 3 -2.55 -0.28 -35.29
N ILE A 4 -2.85 -0.49 -34.02
CA ILE A 4 -1.87 -0.57 -32.94
C ILE A 4 -2.07 -1.89 -32.23
N LYS A 5 -0.99 -2.67 -32.10
CA LYS A 5 -0.98 -3.92 -31.35
C LYS A 5 -0.03 -3.76 -30.17
N ILE A 6 -0.50 -4.12 -28.99
CA ILE A 6 0.25 -4.11 -27.74
C ILE A 6 0.26 -5.54 -27.23
N GLU A 7 1.45 -6.12 -27.08
CA GLU A 7 1.66 -7.48 -26.58
C GLU A 7 2.55 -7.44 -25.36
N ASP A 8 2.16 -8.16 -24.32
CA ASP A 8 2.93 -8.24 -23.08
C ASP A 8 2.79 -9.62 -22.43
N VAL A 9 3.70 -9.94 -21.53
CA VAL A 9 3.65 -11.14 -20.69
C VAL A 9 3.53 -10.68 -19.24
N LEU A 10 2.40 -10.99 -18.61
CA LEU A 10 2.15 -10.63 -17.22
C LEU A 10 3.07 -11.43 -16.29
N PRO A 11 3.33 -10.96 -15.05
CA PRO A 11 4.11 -11.70 -14.05
C PRO A 11 3.54 -13.09 -13.70
N SER A 12 2.24 -13.31 -13.93
CA SER A 12 1.57 -14.61 -13.83
C SER A 12 2.00 -15.62 -14.91
N GLY A 13 2.71 -15.16 -15.95
CA GLY A 13 3.09 -15.95 -17.13
C GLY A 13 2.05 -15.94 -18.25
N GLU A 14 0.92 -15.27 -18.05
CA GLU A 14 -0.13 -15.12 -19.06
C GLU A 14 0.32 -14.13 -20.14
N ARG A 15 0.02 -14.44 -21.41
CA ARG A 15 0.26 -13.54 -22.54
C ARG A 15 -0.98 -12.71 -22.81
N ILE A 16 -0.83 -11.40 -22.90
CA ILE A 16 -1.90 -10.48 -23.25
C ILE A 16 -1.59 -9.80 -24.58
N SER A 17 -2.59 -9.70 -25.45
CA SER A 17 -2.51 -9.03 -26.75
C SER A 17 -3.73 -8.13 -26.93
N ILE A 18 -3.51 -6.83 -27.04
CA ILE A 18 -4.55 -5.80 -27.23
C ILE A 18 -4.36 -5.20 -28.62
N THR A 19 -5.41 -5.20 -29.43
CA THR A 19 -5.40 -4.60 -30.77
C THR A 19 -6.41 -3.46 -30.85
N LEU A 20 -5.94 -2.29 -31.28
CA LEU A 20 -6.75 -1.10 -31.54
C LEU A 20 -6.73 -0.78 -33.03
N GLU A 21 -7.91 -0.71 -33.65
CA GLU A 21 -8.06 -0.40 -35.07
C GLU A 21 -9.07 0.74 -35.25
N GLY A 22 -8.77 1.68 -36.15
CA GLY A 22 -9.68 2.78 -36.44
C GLY A 22 -9.16 3.76 -37.50
N ARG A 23 -10.01 4.72 -37.87
CA ARG A 23 -9.61 5.83 -38.75
C ARG A 23 -8.59 6.75 -38.07
N GLU A 24 -8.77 6.97 -36.76
CA GLU A 24 -7.85 7.70 -35.88
C GLU A 24 -7.72 6.96 -34.54
N VAL A 25 -6.50 6.85 -34.04
CA VAL A 25 -6.25 6.31 -32.69
C VAL A 25 -5.76 7.45 -31.80
N ASN A 26 -6.55 7.79 -30.78
CA ASN A 26 -6.24 8.88 -29.86
C ASN A 26 -5.10 8.48 -28.91
N LYS A 27 -4.04 9.30 -28.83
CA LYS A 27 -2.89 9.12 -27.93
C LYS A 27 -3.32 8.88 -26.47
N ARG A 28 -4.35 9.58 -25.97
CA ARG A 28 -4.86 9.40 -24.60
C ARG A 28 -5.40 8.00 -24.36
N ARG A 29 -6.10 7.40 -25.34
CA ARG A 29 -6.61 6.02 -25.24
C ARG A 29 -5.47 5.00 -25.17
N ILE A 30 -4.39 5.22 -25.92
CA ILE A 30 -3.20 4.36 -25.86
C ILE A 30 -2.58 4.44 -24.47
N MET A 31 -2.39 5.65 -23.92
CA MET A 31 -1.81 5.85 -22.60
C MET A 31 -2.63 5.16 -21.50
N GLN A 32 -3.96 5.27 -21.53
CA GLN A 32 -4.84 4.60 -20.57
C GLN A 32 -4.69 3.07 -20.59
N ILE A 33 -4.51 2.48 -21.78
CA ILE A 33 -4.30 1.03 -21.92
C ILE A 33 -2.94 0.62 -21.36
N LEU A 34 -1.90 1.42 -21.60
CA LEU A 34 -0.57 1.18 -21.04
C LEU A 34 -0.59 1.28 -19.50
N ASP A 35 -1.34 2.23 -18.94
CA ASP A 35 -1.49 2.36 -17.49
C ASP A 35 -2.23 1.14 -16.89
N LEU A 36 -3.25 0.63 -17.57
CA LEU A 36 -3.95 -0.59 -17.16
C LEU A 36 -3.01 -1.80 -17.17
N LEU A 37 -2.20 -1.96 -18.23
CA LEU A 37 -1.21 -3.04 -18.32
C LEU A 37 -0.18 -2.97 -17.20
N LYS A 38 0.29 -1.76 -16.83
CA LYS A 38 1.18 -1.59 -15.68
C LYS A 38 0.53 -2.01 -14.36
N ILE A 39 -0.77 -1.75 -14.17
CA ILE A 39 -1.49 -2.18 -12.96
C ILE A 39 -1.62 -3.71 -12.93
N MET A 40 -1.90 -4.33 -14.08
CA MET A 40 -2.01 -5.79 -14.21
C MET A 40 -0.66 -6.49 -14.08
N GLY A 41 0.41 -5.86 -14.57
CA GLY A 41 1.78 -6.35 -14.55
C GLY A 41 2.58 -5.96 -13.29
N SER A 42 2.01 -5.14 -12.41
CA SER A 42 2.67 -4.78 -11.16
C SER A 42 2.61 -5.96 -10.19
N PRO A 43 3.75 -6.42 -9.65
CA PRO A 43 3.76 -7.37 -8.54
C PRO A 43 3.00 -6.77 -7.34
N PRO A 44 2.58 -7.59 -6.36
CA PRO A 44 1.95 -7.12 -5.13
C PRO A 44 2.64 -5.90 -4.49
N SER A 45 3.95 -5.71 -4.73
CA SER A 45 4.73 -4.50 -4.45
C SER A 45 4.03 -3.15 -4.65
N PHE A 46 3.35 -2.88 -5.77
CA PHE A 46 2.74 -1.55 -6.01
C PHE A 46 1.45 -1.34 -5.19
N LYS A 47 0.72 -2.43 -4.92
CA LYS A 47 -0.40 -2.43 -3.97
C LYS A 47 0.09 -2.37 -2.53
N GLU A 48 1.21 -3.04 -2.23
CA GLU A 48 1.86 -3.04 -0.93
C GLU A 48 2.43 -1.67 -0.58
N GLU A 49 3.03 -0.96 -1.53
CA GLU A 49 3.58 0.38 -1.33
C GLU A 49 2.47 1.38 -0.98
N LYS A 50 1.37 1.39 -1.75
CA LYS A 50 0.18 2.20 -1.44
C LYS A 50 -0.48 1.83 -0.11
N LEU A 51 -0.52 0.54 0.23
CA LEU A 51 -1.09 0.08 1.49
C LEU A 51 -0.21 0.50 2.67
N GLY A 52 1.11 0.38 2.54
CA GLY A 52 2.07 0.84 3.54
C GLY A 52 1.93 2.34 3.80
N GLU A 53 1.90 3.16 2.75
CA GLU A 53 1.67 4.61 2.87
C GLU A 53 0.35 4.94 3.55
N THR A 54 -0.72 4.24 3.18
CA THR A 54 -2.06 4.43 3.76
C THR A 54 -2.08 4.08 5.24
N ILE A 55 -1.50 2.93 5.62
CA ILE A 55 -1.39 2.52 7.02
C ILE A 55 -0.57 3.54 7.81
N TRP A 56 0.55 4.00 7.24
CA TRP A 56 1.40 5.00 7.89
C TRP A 56 0.68 6.32 8.14
N ARG A 57 -0.09 6.82 7.16
CA ARG A 57 -0.88 8.03 7.31
C ARG A 57 -1.86 7.93 8.48
N ILE A 58 -2.63 6.84 8.56
CA ILE A 58 -3.58 6.62 9.66
C ILE A 58 -2.87 6.52 11.01
N ILE A 59 -1.67 5.91 11.07
CA ILE A 59 -0.90 5.86 12.30
C ILE A 59 -0.52 7.27 12.78
N VAL A 60 -0.07 8.14 11.87
CA VAL A 60 0.31 9.51 12.20
C VAL A 60 -0.91 10.35 12.61
N GLU A 61 -2.02 10.23 11.88
CA GLU A 61 -3.25 10.98 12.14
C GLU A 61 -3.89 10.61 13.49
N ASN A 62 -3.92 9.32 13.84
CA ASN A 62 -4.63 8.83 15.02
C ASN A 62 -3.76 8.65 16.27
N TYR A 63 -2.45 8.46 16.11
CA TYR A 63 -1.52 8.15 17.21
C TYR A 63 -0.28 9.04 17.22
N GLY A 64 -0.26 10.10 16.41
CA GLY A 64 0.85 11.07 16.30
C GLY A 64 1.15 11.83 17.59
N ASP A 65 0.23 11.81 18.56
CA ASP A 65 0.41 12.30 19.92
C ASP A 65 1.32 11.41 20.79
N GLY A 66 1.73 10.24 20.29
CA GLY A 66 2.55 9.26 20.99
C GLY A 66 1.75 8.23 21.79
N SER A 67 0.43 8.18 21.61
CA SER A 67 -0.45 7.19 22.23
C SER A 67 -0.10 5.75 21.79
N TRP A 68 -0.22 4.81 22.73
CA TRP A 68 -0.02 3.38 22.45
C TRP A 68 -1.24 2.78 21.75
N PHE A 69 -1.00 1.94 20.74
CA PHE A 69 -2.03 1.23 20.00
C PHE A 69 -1.63 -0.20 19.63
N THR A 70 -2.61 -1.05 19.38
CA THR A 70 -2.46 -2.44 18.97
C THR A 70 -2.75 -2.61 17.47
N SER A 71 -2.37 -3.76 16.91
CA SER A 71 -2.73 -4.11 15.53
C SER A 71 -4.25 -4.20 15.31
N ARG A 72 -5.02 -4.52 16.37
CA ARG A 72 -6.49 -4.56 16.31
C ARG A 72 -7.11 -3.16 16.28
N GLU A 73 -6.62 -2.25 17.13
CA GLU A 73 -7.11 -0.86 17.15
C GLU A 73 -6.85 -0.17 15.80
N LEU A 74 -5.64 -0.35 15.24
CA LEU A 74 -5.32 0.17 13.93
C LEU A 74 -6.18 -0.43 12.81
N LEU A 75 -6.47 -1.73 12.87
CA LEU A 75 -7.38 -2.36 11.91
C LEU A 75 -8.78 -1.72 11.95
N LEU A 76 -9.31 -1.48 13.15
CA LEU A 76 -10.62 -0.82 13.31
C LEU A 76 -10.63 0.62 12.77
N SER A 77 -9.54 1.38 12.93
CA SER A 77 -9.40 2.71 12.32
C SER A 77 -9.38 2.64 10.79
N LEU A 78 -8.63 1.69 10.21
CA LEU A 78 -8.58 1.50 8.76
C LEU A 78 -9.95 1.13 8.17
N GLU A 79 -10.71 0.28 8.86
CA GLU A 79 -12.06 -0.10 8.46
C GLU A 79 -13.04 1.09 8.57
N ARG A 80 -12.97 1.84 9.68
CA ARG A 80 -13.89 2.96 9.95
C ARG A 80 -13.68 4.15 9.01
N GLU A 81 -12.43 4.51 8.75
CA GLU A 81 -12.11 5.78 8.07
C GLU A 81 -11.96 5.62 6.56
N LEU A 82 -11.52 4.45 6.10
CA LEU A 82 -11.19 4.23 4.69
C LEU A 82 -11.99 3.08 4.05
N GLY A 83 -12.80 2.34 4.83
CA GLY A 83 -13.53 1.17 4.35
C GLY A 83 -12.61 0.04 3.87
N ILE A 84 -11.35 0.03 4.32
CA ILE A 84 -10.34 -0.94 3.87
C ILE A 84 -10.49 -2.23 4.67
N ASN A 85 -10.91 -3.31 4.01
CA ASN A 85 -10.93 -4.65 4.59
C ASN A 85 -9.58 -5.35 4.36
N VAL A 86 -8.72 -5.34 5.37
CA VAL A 86 -7.42 -6.04 5.37
C VAL A 86 -7.35 -7.04 6.51
N LYS A 87 -6.61 -8.14 6.30
CA LYS A 87 -6.41 -9.14 7.36
C LYS A 87 -5.52 -8.56 8.47
N LEU A 88 -5.81 -8.93 9.72
CA LEU A 88 -5.02 -8.53 10.89
C LEU A 88 -3.52 -8.87 10.74
N ASN A 89 -3.18 -10.01 10.12
CA ASN A 89 -1.79 -10.39 9.86
C ASN A 89 -1.07 -9.44 8.90
N THR A 90 -1.79 -8.85 7.93
CA THR A 90 -1.24 -7.84 7.03
C THR A 90 -0.86 -6.60 7.82
N VAL A 91 -1.76 -6.10 8.67
CA VAL A 91 -1.51 -4.95 9.55
C VAL A 91 -0.32 -5.23 10.47
N ALA A 92 -0.28 -6.40 11.11
CA ALA A 92 0.84 -6.82 11.97
C ALA A 92 2.19 -6.87 11.21
N THR A 93 2.17 -7.31 9.94
CA THR A 93 3.36 -7.32 9.08
C THR A 93 3.88 -5.91 8.81
N TYR A 94 2.99 -4.96 8.49
CA TYR A 94 3.39 -3.56 8.31
C TYR A 94 3.90 -2.92 9.59
N LEU A 95 3.26 -3.16 10.73
CA LEU A 95 3.73 -2.67 12.02
C LEU A 95 5.13 -3.20 12.36
N LEU A 96 5.39 -4.48 12.10
CA LEU A 96 6.73 -5.04 12.24
C LEU A 96 7.74 -4.39 11.29
N ARG A 97 7.36 -4.11 10.04
CA ARG A 97 8.21 -3.39 9.07
C ARG A 97 8.54 -1.97 9.55
N PHE A 98 7.56 -1.22 10.04
CA PHE A 98 7.77 0.14 10.56
C PHE A 98 8.62 0.16 11.83
N TYR A 99 8.40 -0.78 12.75
CA TYR A 99 9.25 -0.99 13.91
C TYR A 99 10.70 -1.29 13.49
N ARG A 100 10.92 -2.22 12.53
CA ARG A 100 12.25 -2.55 12.01
C ARG A 100 12.95 -1.37 11.33
N ARG A 101 12.18 -0.44 10.75
CA ARG A 101 12.68 0.82 10.18
C ARG A 101 12.95 1.90 11.23
N GLY A 102 12.66 1.64 12.51
CA GLY A 102 12.84 2.59 13.61
C GLY A 102 11.77 3.68 13.70
N LEU A 103 10.67 3.55 12.96
CA LEU A 103 9.56 4.52 12.98
C LEU A 103 8.64 4.34 14.20
N LEU A 104 8.55 3.11 14.71
CA LEU A 104 7.73 2.75 15.85
C LEU A 104 8.60 2.16 16.95
N GLU A 105 8.18 2.39 18.19
CA GLU A 105 8.58 1.58 19.34
C GLU A 105 7.51 0.52 19.59
N ARG A 106 7.90 -0.60 20.21
CA ARG A 106 6.95 -1.66 20.58
C ARG A 106 7.18 -2.13 22.00
N ASP A 107 6.09 -2.49 22.66
CA ASP A 107 6.10 -3.11 23.97
C ASP A 107 5.25 -4.38 23.97
N LYS A 108 5.73 -5.43 24.65
CA LYS A 108 5.03 -6.70 24.77
C LYS A 108 4.27 -6.71 26.08
N VAL A 109 2.96 -6.45 26.01
CA VAL A 109 2.10 -6.54 27.18
C VAL A 109 1.74 -8.02 27.39
N SER A 110 2.12 -8.56 28.54
CA SER A 110 1.78 -9.94 28.93
C SER A 110 0.28 -10.19 28.77
N GLY A 111 -0.11 -11.22 28.01
CA GLY A 111 -1.52 -11.60 27.78
C GLY A 111 -2.32 -10.75 26.77
N TYR A 112 -1.88 -9.54 26.40
CA TYR A 112 -2.67 -8.61 25.56
C TYR A 112 -2.07 -8.34 24.17
N GLY A 113 -0.91 -8.92 23.86
CA GLY A 113 -0.25 -8.78 22.56
C GLY A 113 0.79 -7.65 22.54
N ILE A 114 1.18 -7.23 21.33
CA ILE A 114 2.20 -6.19 21.13
C ILE A 114 1.50 -4.85 20.94
N LYS A 115 1.91 -3.84 21.71
CA LYS A 115 1.54 -2.43 21.51
C LYS A 115 2.65 -1.70 20.77
N TYR A 116 2.27 -0.69 20.00
CA TYR A 116 3.14 0.17 19.23
C TYR A 116 2.85 1.64 19.55
N ARG A 117 3.84 2.51 19.39
CA ARG A 117 3.67 3.97 19.36
C ARG A 117 4.71 4.58 18.43
N LEU A 118 4.50 5.81 17.98
CA LEU A 118 5.54 6.52 17.24
C LEU A 118 6.78 6.71 18.10
N LYS A 119 7.95 6.46 17.49
CA LYS A 119 9.22 6.82 18.13
C LYS A 119 9.33 8.34 18.13
N ALA A 120 9.51 8.94 19.30
CA ALA A 120 9.73 10.38 19.38
C ALA A 120 11.00 10.73 18.59
N PHE A 121 10.87 11.59 17.59
CA PHE A 121 12.04 12.19 16.96
C PHE A 121 12.60 13.20 17.96
N SER A 122 13.64 12.84 18.71
CA SER A 122 14.46 13.83 19.38
C SER A 122 15.16 14.63 18.29
N THR A 123 14.57 15.77 17.91
CA THR A 123 15.29 16.80 17.17
C THR A 123 16.32 17.38 18.12
N THR A 124 17.48 16.74 18.19
CA THR A 124 18.66 17.34 18.82
C THR A 124 19.19 18.35 17.81
N LEU A 125 18.64 19.55 17.83
CA LEU A 125 19.31 20.73 17.29
C LEU A 125 20.37 21.14 18.32
N THR A 126 21.63 20.83 18.03
CA THR A 126 22.79 21.48 18.62
C THR A 126 23.71 21.92 17.49
#